data_AF-A0A2E1B2P0-F1
#
_entry.id   AF-A0A2E1B2P0-F1
#
_cell.length_a   1.000
_cell.length_b   1.000
_cell.length_c   1.000
_cell.angle_alpha   90.00
_cell.angle_beta   90.00
_cell.angle_gamma   90.00
#
_symmetry.space_group_name_H-M   'P 1'
#
loop_
_entity.id
_entity.type
_entity.pdbx_description
1 polymer ?
#
loop_
_entity_poly.entity_id
_entity_poly.type
_entity_poly.pdbx_seq_one_letter_code
_entity_poly.pdbx_strand_id
1 'polypeptide(L)'
;MMITIPMGGDTETKLNVTGPQLSALKWLLNRNGDGVVDKTGVIVAAGERAPVMRLTWNKLRDLGLVEFYLDRRRIRVTYIGKCVDLTGIQESEGDDE
;
A
#
# COMPACT_ATOMS: atom_id res chain seq x y z
N MET A 1 12.15 8.71 -1.89
CA MET A 1 12.31 8.93 -0.43
C MET A 1 12.79 7.61 0.14
N MET A 2 13.78 7.61 1.03
CA MET A 2 14.19 6.37 1.70
C MET A 2 13.41 6.24 3.00
N ILE A 3 12.70 5.13 3.16
CA ILE A 3 12.12 4.74 4.45
C ILE A 3 12.95 3.62 5.05
N THR A 4 13.09 3.63 6.37
CA THR A 4 13.80 2.61 7.12
C THR A 4 12.78 1.75 7.86
N ILE A 5 12.85 0.43 7.69
CA ILE A 5 11.98 -0.51 8.41
C ILE A 5 12.85 -1.32 9.39
N PRO A 6 12.57 -1.27 10.71
CA PRO A 6 13.29 -2.06 11.69
C PRO A 6 12.86 -3.53 11.60
N MET A 7 13.79 -4.41 11.24
CA MET A 7 13.57 -5.86 11.13
C MET A 7 14.24 -6.56 12.31
N GLY A 8 13.79 -6.27 13.54
CA GLY A 8 14.20 -6.96 14.79
C GLY A 8 15.70 -7.25 14.96
N GLY A 9 16.41 -6.43 15.75
CA GLY A 9 17.89 -6.46 15.89
C GLY A 9 18.52 -5.24 15.21
N ASP A 10 19.85 -5.21 15.06
CA ASP A 10 20.59 -4.09 14.44
C ASP A 10 20.41 -3.98 12.91
N THR A 11 19.49 -4.75 12.31
CA THR A 11 19.29 -4.83 10.87
C THR A 11 18.15 -3.92 10.41
N GLU A 12 18.52 -2.87 9.68
CA GLU A 12 17.62 -1.90 9.08
C GLU A 12 17.53 -2.11 7.57
N THR A 13 16.32 -2.27 7.03
CA THR A 13 16.12 -2.30 5.56
C THR A 13 15.73 -0.92 5.06
N LYS A 14 16.54 -0.35 4.15
CA LYS A 14 16.23 0.89 3.44
C LYS A 14 15.45 0.58 2.16
N LEU A 15 14.19 0.99 2.11
CA LEU A 15 13.37 0.88 0.90
C LEU A 15 13.26 2.24 0.22
N ASN A 16 13.43 2.25 -1.10
CA ASN A 16 13.20 3.46 -1.89
C ASN A 16 11.71 3.53 -2.29
N VAL A 17 10.94 4.30 -1.53
CA VAL A 17 9.50 4.49 -1.73
C VAL A 17 9.24 5.94 -2.14
N THR A 18 8.25 6.17 -3.00
CA THR A 18 7.84 7.52 -3.42
C THR A 18 6.68 8.03 -2.55
N GLY A 19 6.50 9.35 -2.46
CA GLY A 19 5.37 9.95 -1.74
C GLY A 19 4.01 9.35 -2.14
N PRO A 20 3.67 9.27 -3.44
CA PRO A 20 2.42 8.65 -3.91
C PRO A 20 2.26 7.18 -3.51
N GLN A 21 3.35 6.42 -3.39
CA GLN A 21 3.30 5.03 -2.92
C GLN A 21 2.98 4.95 -1.42
N LEU A 22 3.55 5.85 -0.62
CA LEU A 22 3.22 5.95 0.81
C LEU A 22 1.77 6.39 1.03
N SER A 23 1.29 7.36 0.24
CA SER A 23 -0.11 7.80 0.27
C SER A 23 -1.08 6.67 -0.08
N ALA A 24 -0.75 5.85 -1.09
CA ALA A 24 -1.53 4.66 -1.45
C ALA A 24 -1.51 3.60 -0.34
N LEU A 25 -0.34 3.35 0.27
CA LEU A 25 -0.21 2.42 1.38
C LEU A 25 -1.05 2.86 2.59
N LYS A 26 -1.02 4.17 2.91
CA LYS A 26 -1.84 4.77 3.95
C LYS A 26 -3.33 4.65 3.66
N TRP A 27 -3.75 4.91 2.42
CA TRP A 27 -5.14 4.75 1.98
C TRP A 27 -5.68 3.34 2.23
N LEU A 28 -4.87 2.32 1.92
CA LEU A 28 -5.25 0.92 2.13
C LEU A 28 -5.27 0.56 3.62
N LEU A 29 -4.30 1.03 4.40
CA LEU A 29 -4.24 0.82 5.85
C LEU A 29 -5.45 1.43 6.58
N ASN A 30 -5.86 2.64 6.20
CA ASN A 30 -7.06 3.29 6.73
C ASN A 30 -8.34 2.47 6.46
N ARG A 31 -8.32 1.62 5.42
CA ARG A 31 -9.43 0.76 5.00
C ARG A 31 -9.22 -0.69 5.41
N ASN A 32 -8.72 -0.90 6.63
CA ASN A 32 -8.41 -2.21 7.26
C ASN A 32 -7.20 -2.95 6.66
N GLY A 33 -6.50 -2.37 5.69
CA GLY A 33 -5.32 -3.00 5.08
C GLY A 33 -5.66 -4.19 4.18
N ASP A 34 -6.90 -4.35 3.73
CA ASP A 34 -7.35 -5.40 2.82
C ASP A 34 -8.27 -4.82 1.73
N GLY A 35 -8.17 -5.35 0.52
CA GLY A 35 -8.99 -4.92 -0.60
C GLY A 35 -9.19 -6.01 -1.65
N VAL A 36 -10.21 -5.82 -2.47
CA VAL A 36 -10.57 -6.69 -3.59
C VAL A 36 -10.23 -5.99 -4.90
N VAL A 37 -9.67 -6.73 -5.85
CA VAL A 37 -9.43 -6.27 -7.20
C VAL A 37 -10.71 -6.48 -8.01
N ASP A 38 -11.30 -5.39 -8.48
CA ASP A 38 -12.47 -5.41 -9.35
C ASP A 38 -12.12 -5.94 -10.75
N LYS A 39 -13.14 -6.29 -11.56
CA LYS A 39 -12.99 -6.72 -12.96
C LYS A 39 -12.26 -5.69 -13.83
N THR A 40 -12.36 -4.42 -13.50
CA THR A 40 -11.61 -3.32 -14.15
C THR A 40 -10.13 -3.27 -13.76
N GLY A 41 -9.73 -4.11 -12.80
CA GLY A 41 -8.36 -4.17 -12.29
C GLY A 41 -8.03 -3.11 -11.25
N VAL A 42 -9.03 -2.33 -10.81
CA VAL A 42 -8.93 -1.33 -9.73
C VAL A 42 -9.13 -1.99 -8.38
N ILE A 43 -8.42 -1.51 -7.36
CA ILE A 43 -8.55 -2.01 -5.99
C ILE A 43 -9.74 -1.34 -5.32
N VAL A 44 -10.55 -2.12 -4.62
CA VAL A 44 -11.70 -1.65 -3.83
C VAL A 44 -11.46 -2.09 -2.39
N ALA A 45 -11.45 -1.13 -1.47
CA ALA A 45 -11.28 -1.38 -0.05
C ALA A 45 -12.35 -0.60 0.72
N ALA A 46 -12.96 -1.21 1.75
CA ALA A 46 -14.05 -0.62 2.52
C ALA A 46 -15.24 -0.05 1.68
N GLY A 47 -15.45 -0.57 0.46
CA GLY A 47 -16.50 -0.08 -0.45
C GLY A 47 -16.08 1.08 -1.36
N GLU A 48 -14.86 1.59 -1.22
CA GLU A 48 -14.33 2.69 -2.03
C GLU A 48 -13.31 2.19 -3.05
N ARG A 49 -13.30 2.79 -4.24
CA ARG A 49 -12.31 2.51 -5.28
C ARG A 49 -11.03 3.28 -4.98
N ALA A 50 -9.90 2.60 -5.07
CA ALA A 50 -8.60 3.20 -4.91
C ALA A 50 -8.39 4.30 -5.96
N PRO A 51 -8.04 5.54 -5.55
CA PRO A 51 -7.76 6.65 -6.47
C PRO A 51 -6.36 6.56 -7.09
N VAL A 52 -5.78 5.36 -7.13
CA VAL A 52 -4.40 5.11 -7.55
C VAL A 52 -4.33 3.95 -8.53
N MET A 53 -3.43 4.09 -9.51
CA MET A 53 -3.26 3.12 -10.59
C MET A 53 -2.79 1.74 -10.07
N ARG A 54 -3.18 0.67 -10.79
CA ARG A 54 -2.70 -0.71 -10.55
C ARG A 54 -1.18 -0.82 -10.49
N LEU A 55 -0.46 -0.04 -11.30
CA LEU A 55 1.00 -0.04 -11.33
C LEU A 55 1.62 0.35 -9.98
N THR A 56 0.99 1.27 -9.24
CA THR A 56 1.45 1.69 -7.91
C THR A 56 1.41 0.52 -6.93
N TRP A 57 0.33 -0.26 -6.95
CA TRP A 57 0.18 -1.46 -6.12
C TRP A 57 1.16 -2.57 -6.48
N ASN A 58 1.46 -2.75 -7.78
CA ASN A 58 2.50 -3.69 -8.20
C ASN A 58 3.87 -3.28 -7.65
N LYS A 59 4.23 -2.00 -7.69
CA LYS A 59 5.49 -1.51 -7.10
C LYS A 59 5.52 -1.71 -5.58
N LEU A 60 4.42 -1.44 -4.88
CA LEU A 60 4.32 -1.71 -3.44
C LEU A 60 4.49 -3.21 -3.12
N ARG A 61 3.97 -4.09 -3.98
CA ARG A 61 4.18 -5.54 -3.88
C ARG A 61 5.64 -5.91 -4.09
N ASP A 62 6.28 -5.36 -5.10
CA ASP A 62 7.69 -5.64 -5.39
C ASP A 62 8.61 -5.17 -4.25
N LEU A 63 8.18 -4.17 -3.49
CA LEU A 63 8.82 -3.71 -2.26
C LEU A 63 8.44 -4.51 -1.00
N GLY A 64 7.55 -5.50 -1.12
CA GLY A 64 7.10 -6.36 -0.03
C GLY A 64 6.16 -5.68 0.97
N LEU A 65 5.65 -4.48 0.68
CA LEU A 65 4.76 -3.71 1.58
C LEU A 65 3.31 -4.18 1.51
N VAL A 66 2.92 -4.75 0.37
CA VAL A 66 1.59 -5.36 0.15
C VAL A 66 1.78 -6.71 -0.55
N GLU A 67 0.79 -7.57 -0.46
CA GLU A 67 0.78 -8.84 -1.18
C GLU A 67 -0.56 -9.06 -1.87
N PHE A 68 -0.51 -9.66 -3.05
CA PHE A 68 -1.69 -10.10 -3.78
C PHE A 68 -1.92 -11.58 -3.53
N TYR A 69 -3.14 -11.95 -3.17
CA TYR A 69 -3.52 -13.32 -2.86
C TYR A 69 -4.84 -13.69 -3.56
N LEU A 70 -5.24 -14.96 -3.44
CA LEU A 70 -6.44 -15.51 -4.10
C LEU A 70 -6.42 -15.26 -5.62
N ASP A 71 -5.38 -15.77 -6.30
CA ASP A 71 -5.17 -15.57 -7.73
C ASP A 71 -5.11 -14.09 -8.16
N ARG A 72 -4.50 -13.25 -7.32
CA ARG A 72 -4.38 -11.79 -7.50
C ARG A 72 -5.72 -11.04 -7.53
N ARG A 73 -6.78 -11.65 -6.99
CA ARG A 73 -8.10 -11.01 -6.83
C ARG A 73 -8.22 -10.22 -5.54
N ARG A 74 -7.31 -10.40 -4.60
CA ARG A 74 -7.26 -9.62 -3.35
C ARG A 74 -5.88 -9.10 -3.08
N ILE A 75 -5.83 -8.01 -2.32
CA ILE A 75 -4.62 -7.38 -1.84
C ILE A 75 -4.72 -7.24 -0.32
N ARG A 76 -3.61 -7.40 0.38
CA ARG A 76 -3.50 -7.02 1.79
C ARG A 76 -2.15 -6.37 2.09
N VAL A 77 -2.11 -5.57 3.14
CA VAL A 77 -0.87 -4.98 3.66
C VAL A 77 -0.11 -6.05 4.45
N THR A 78 1.18 -6.20 4.16
CA THR A 78 2.04 -7.18 4.85
C THR A 78 2.43 -6.67 6.24
N TYR A 79 3.07 -7.52 7.04
CA TYR A 79 3.66 -7.10 8.31
C TYR A 79 4.64 -5.92 8.11
N ILE A 80 5.50 -6.01 7.10
CA ILE A 80 6.48 -4.96 6.76
C ILE A 80 5.76 -3.64 6.41
N GLY A 81 4.70 -3.71 5.61
CA GLY A 81 3.90 -2.54 5.24
C GLY A 81 3.24 -1.85 6.44
N LYS A 82 2.86 -2.60 7.48
CA LYS A 82 2.30 -2.06 8.73
C LYS A 82 3.35 -1.37 9.61
N CYS A 83 4.63 -1.72 9.47
CA CYS A 83 5.73 -1.12 10.21
C CYS A 83 6.28 0.16 9.57
N VAL A 84 5.78 0.53 8.38
CA VAL A 84 6.17 1.78 7.73
C VAL A 84 5.64 2.97 8.52
N ASP A 85 6.53 3.89 8.90
CA ASP A 85 6.10 5.16 9.47
C ASP A 85 5.42 6.01 8.39
N LEU A 86 4.12 6.26 8.59
CA LEU A 86 3.28 7.05 7.70
C LEU A 86 2.84 8.37 8.37
N THR A 87 3.51 8.74 9.46
CA THR A 87 3.28 9.98 10.18
C THR A 87 3.55 11.17 9.25
N GLY A 88 2.59 12.09 9.13
CA GLY A 88 2.70 13.25 8.24
C GLY A 88 2.49 13.01 6.74
N ILE A 89 2.28 11.76 6.31
CA ILE A 89 1.91 11.44 4.91
C ILE A 89 0.41 11.67 4.72
N GLN A 90 0.00 12.43 3.70
CA GLN A 90 -1.41 12.51 3.31
C GLN A 90 -1.84 11.24 2.57
N GLU A 91 -3.03 10.73 2.86
CA GLU A 91 -3.55 9.58 2.11
C GLU A 91 -3.89 9.99 0.67
N SER A 92 -3.91 9.02 -0.24
CA SER A 92 -4.35 9.31 -1.61
C SER A 92 -5.85 9.57 -1.61
N GLU A 93 -6.26 10.79 -1.93
CA GLU A 93 -7.67 11.15 -2.09
C GLU A 93 -8.10 10.90 -3.54
N GLY A 94 -9.35 10.46 -3.73
CA GLY A 94 -9.99 10.52 -5.04
C GLY A 94 -10.58 11.92 -5.20
N ASP A 95 -10.31 12.58 -6.30
CA ASP A 95 -11.09 13.74 -6.71
C ASP A 95 -12.55 13.28 -6.92
N ASP A 96 -13.39 13.47 -5.90
CA ASP A 96 -14.84 13.52 -6.05
C ASP A 96 -15.18 14.88 -6.68
N GLU A 97 -15.07 14.99 -8.01
CA GLU A 97 -15.70 16.04 -8.82
C GLU A 97 -16.87 15.47 -9.65
#